data_AF-A0A7W0RHE6-F1
#
_entry.id   AF-A0A7W0RHE6-F1
#
_cell.length_a   1.000
_cell.length_b   1.000
_cell.length_c   1.000
_cell.angle_alpha   90.00
_cell.angle_beta   90.00
_cell.angle_gamma   90.00
#
_symmetry.space_group_name_H-M   'P 1'
#
loop_
_entity.id
_entity.type
_entity.pdbx_description
1 polymer ?
#
loop_
_entity_poly.entity_id
_entity_poly.type
_entity_poly.pdbx_seq_one_letter_code
_entity_poly.pdbx_strand_id
1 'polypeptide(L)'
;MLARIEGLEDLSLTTNGYLLERDADALAEAGIRRMNVSIDSLQRDRFFEMTRRDALPQVLRGLEAVGRRPELGPVKVNAVAMRGFTEREALPFAEFARENDFHVRFIEYMPLDADHGWTPDQVLTGDELRAIIHAVHPLEECPREPSATARNFRFAEPPRPGRSRRGTIGFINPVSEPFCSDCNRIRLTADGRLRTCLFSLHETDLRAPLRGGAADDELEQIIRDAVWRKELKHQVGEKGFRRPARSMSAIGG
;
A
#
# COMPACT_ATOMS: atom_id res chain seq x y z
N MET A 1 3.02 -24.01 1.81
CA MET A 1 3.11 -22.72 1.09
C MET A 1 1.74 -22.09 1.09
N LEU A 2 1.61 -20.79 1.41
CA LEU A 2 0.32 -20.09 1.51
C LEU A 2 -0.49 -20.19 0.20
N ALA A 3 0.18 -20.08 -0.95
CA ALA A 3 -0.45 -20.16 -2.27
C ALA A 3 -1.19 -21.47 -2.59
N ARG A 4 -1.06 -22.50 -1.75
CA ARG A 4 -1.74 -23.79 -1.91
C ARG A 4 -2.97 -23.95 -1.01
N ILE A 5 -3.28 -22.96 -0.19
CA ILE A 5 -4.47 -22.98 0.68
C ILE A 5 -5.71 -22.85 -0.20
N GLU A 6 -6.65 -23.78 -0.06
CA GLU A 6 -7.93 -23.74 -0.77
C GLU A 6 -8.69 -22.46 -0.44
N GLY A 7 -9.29 -21.83 -1.45
CA GLY A 7 -9.98 -20.54 -1.32
C GLY A 7 -9.06 -19.30 -1.35
N LEU A 8 -7.73 -19.44 -1.36
CA LEU A 8 -6.81 -18.31 -1.54
C LEU A 8 -6.61 -18.00 -3.03
N GLU A 9 -7.31 -16.98 -3.53
CA GLU A 9 -7.28 -16.60 -4.95
C GLU A 9 -6.12 -15.64 -5.29
N ASP A 10 -5.76 -14.74 -4.36
CA ASP A 10 -4.80 -13.66 -4.58
C ASP A 10 -3.79 -13.59 -3.44
N LEU A 11 -2.50 -13.68 -3.79
CA LEU A 11 -1.40 -13.57 -2.85
C LEU A 11 -0.46 -12.45 -3.30
N SER A 12 -0.32 -11.43 -2.45
CA SER A 12 0.48 -10.25 -2.76
C SER A 12 1.45 -9.90 -1.64
N LEU A 13 2.62 -9.40 -2.02
CA LEU A 13 3.66 -8.97 -1.08
C LEU A 13 3.76 -7.44 -1.11
N THR A 14 3.99 -6.83 0.06
CA THR A 14 4.42 -5.43 0.18
C THR A 14 5.85 -5.41 0.72
N THR A 15 6.72 -4.60 0.13
CA THR A 15 8.14 -4.52 0.48
C THR A 15 8.71 -3.12 0.19
N ASN A 16 9.81 -2.74 0.83
CA ASN A 16 10.58 -1.55 0.45
C ASN A 16 11.48 -1.79 -0.79
N GLY A 17 11.47 -3.01 -1.33
CA GLY A 17 12.15 -3.36 -2.56
C GLY A 17 13.63 -3.69 -2.44
N TYR A 18 14.24 -3.51 -1.26
CA TYR A 18 15.69 -3.63 -1.09
C TYR A 18 16.25 -5.00 -1.50
N LEU A 19 15.54 -6.09 -1.18
CA LEU A 19 15.99 -7.46 -1.45
C LEU A 19 15.44 -8.05 -2.75
N LEU A 20 14.67 -7.28 -3.54
CA LEU A 20 13.94 -7.84 -4.69
C LEU A 20 14.84 -8.39 -5.78
N GLU A 21 15.99 -7.76 -6.03
CA GLU A 21 16.95 -8.26 -7.03
C GLU A 21 17.41 -9.69 -6.70
N ARG A 22 17.55 -10.01 -5.41
CA ARG A 22 17.94 -11.34 -4.92
C ARG A 22 16.76 -12.31 -4.88
N ASP A 23 15.60 -11.85 -4.42
CA ASP A 23 14.48 -12.72 -4.00
C ASP A 23 13.38 -12.90 -5.05
N ALA A 24 13.40 -12.15 -6.17
CA ALA A 24 12.31 -12.18 -7.16
C ALA A 24 11.94 -13.60 -7.62
N ASP A 25 12.93 -14.43 -7.92
CA ASP A 25 12.71 -15.79 -8.43
C ASP A 25 12.06 -16.68 -7.38
N ALA A 26 12.59 -16.67 -6.16
CA ALA A 26 12.02 -17.42 -5.04
C ALA A 26 10.59 -16.96 -4.69
N LEU A 27 10.29 -15.66 -4.82
CA LEU A 27 8.94 -15.12 -4.62
C LEU A 27 7.96 -15.60 -5.69
N ALA A 28 8.38 -15.65 -6.95
CA ALA A 28 7.56 -16.18 -8.04
C ALA A 28 7.28 -17.68 -7.83
N GLU A 29 8.31 -18.47 -7.50
CA GLU A 29 8.19 -19.90 -7.21
C GLU A 29 7.31 -20.19 -5.98
N ALA A 30 7.31 -19.29 -4.98
CA ALA A 30 6.43 -19.38 -3.82
C ALA A 30 4.96 -19.09 -4.14
N GLY A 31 4.65 -18.62 -5.34
CA GLY A 31 3.30 -18.33 -5.81
C GLY A 31 2.80 -16.93 -5.48
N ILE A 32 3.69 -15.96 -5.24
CA ILE A 32 3.28 -14.54 -5.19
C ILE A 32 2.79 -14.13 -6.58
N ARG A 33 1.65 -13.45 -6.65
CA ARG A 33 1.03 -13.02 -7.92
C ARG A 33 1.05 -11.51 -8.12
N ARG A 34 1.28 -10.73 -7.07
CA ARG A 34 1.39 -9.27 -7.17
C ARG A 34 2.38 -8.69 -6.18
N MET A 35 3.00 -7.61 -6.59
CA MET A 35 3.99 -6.88 -5.81
C MET A 35 3.54 -5.46 -5.51
N ASN A 36 3.76 -5.01 -4.29
CA ASN A 36 3.63 -3.63 -3.86
C ASN A 36 5.00 -3.17 -3.34
N VAL A 37 5.61 -2.19 -3.98
CA VAL A 37 6.94 -1.69 -3.60
C VAL A 37 6.80 -0.26 -3.09
N SER A 38 7.19 -0.03 -1.85
CA SER A 38 7.15 1.30 -1.22
C SER A 38 8.40 2.10 -1.59
N ILE A 39 8.22 3.23 -2.28
CA ILE A 39 9.27 4.17 -2.68
C ILE A 39 8.66 5.57 -2.62
N ASP A 40 9.16 6.42 -1.72
CA ASP A 40 8.61 7.77 -1.54
C ASP A 40 9.27 8.83 -2.44
N SER A 41 10.42 8.51 -3.05
CA SER A 41 11.11 9.41 -3.99
C SER A 41 11.94 8.64 -5.01
N LEU A 42 11.97 9.15 -6.24
CA LEU A 42 12.85 8.67 -7.31
C LEU A 42 14.15 9.49 -7.42
N GLN A 43 14.36 10.43 -6.50
CA GLN A 43 15.58 11.23 -6.39
C GLN A 43 16.45 10.67 -5.26
N ARG A 44 17.73 10.44 -5.52
CA ARG A 44 18.63 9.70 -4.62
C ARG A 44 18.80 10.38 -3.25
N ASP A 45 18.96 11.69 -3.26
CA ASP A 45 19.10 12.53 -2.07
C ASP A 45 17.83 12.55 -1.22
N ARG A 46 16.67 12.69 -1.85
CA ARG A 46 15.36 12.70 -1.17
C ARG A 46 14.94 11.31 -0.68
N PHE A 47 15.26 10.27 -1.43
CA PHE A 47 15.16 8.89 -0.97
C PHE A 47 16.03 8.66 0.27
N PHE A 48 17.25 9.18 0.29
CA PHE A 48 18.14 9.11 1.45
C PHE A 48 17.60 9.90 2.64
N GLU A 49 17.01 11.08 2.43
CA GLU A 49 16.35 11.88 3.46
C GLU A 49 15.30 11.05 4.21
N MET A 50 14.45 10.33 3.46
CA MET A 50 13.36 9.51 4.00
C MET A 50 13.83 8.21 4.64
N THR A 51 14.70 7.47 3.96
CA THR A 51 15.04 6.09 4.35
C THR A 51 16.30 5.99 5.21
N ARG A 52 17.09 7.07 5.28
CA ARG A 52 18.43 7.13 5.87
C ARG A 52 19.41 6.12 5.27
N ARG A 53 19.12 5.61 4.07
CA ARG A 53 19.94 4.61 3.37
C ARG A 53 20.08 4.98 1.90
N ASP A 54 21.31 4.94 1.41
CA ASP A 54 21.61 5.21 0.01
C ASP A 54 21.38 3.94 -0.83
N ALA A 55 20.11 3.57 -0.98
CA ALA A 55 19.70 2.28 -1.55
C ALA A 55 18.80 2.39 -2.78
N LEU A 56 18.48 3.59 -3.25
CA LEU A 56 17.61 3.78 -4.41
C LEU A 56 18.07 2.98 -5.64
N PRO A 57 19.36 2.96 -6.04
CA PRO A 57 19.81 2.17 -7.19
C PRO A 57 19.53 0.66 -7.03
N GLN A 58 19.64 0.15 -5.81
CA GLN A 58 19.35 -1.26 -5.51
C GLN A 58 17.86 -1.57 -5.61
N VAL A 59 17.01 -0.67 -5.08
CA VAL A 59 15.55 -0.81 -5.18
C VAL A 59 15.09 -0.76 -6.64
N LEU A 60 15.66 0.13 -7.46
CA LEU A 60 15.34 0.22 -8.88
C LEU A 60 15.75 -1.04 -9.67
N ARG A 61 16.92 -1.63 -9.39
CA ARG A 61 17.29 -2.94 -9.96
C ARG A 61 16.34 -4.05 -9.51
N GLY A 62 15.88 -4.00 -8.25
CA GLY A 62 14.85 -4.90 -7.75
C GLY A 62 13.52 -4.79 -8.49
N LEU A 63 13.07 -3.57 -8.78
CA LEU A 63 11.88 -3.33 -9.61
C LEU A 63 12.06 -3.83 -11.05
N GLU A 64 13.23 -3.65 -11.63
CA GLU A 64 13.55 -4.19 -12.96
C GLU A 64 13.51 -5.73 -12.95
N ALA A 65 14.10 -6.37 -11.94
CA ALA A 65 14.08 -7.82 -11.78
C ALA A 65 12.64 -8.36 -11.69
N VAL A 66 11.79 -7.73 -10.88
CA VAL A 66 10.36 -8.09 -10.79
C VAL A 66 9.62 -7.81 -12.10
N GLY A 67 9.92 -6.70 -12.78
CA GLY A 67 9.30 -6.35 -14.06
C GLY A 67 9.56 -7.37 -15.18
N ARG A 68 10.66 -8.14 -15.08
CA ARG A 68 11.00 -9.23 -15.99
C ARG A 68 10.27 -10.55 -15.68
N ARG A 69 9.48 -10.61 -14.59
CA ARG A 69 8.73 -11.80 -14.14
C ARG A 69 7.22 -11.53 -14.28
N PRO A 70 6.59 -11.94 -15.40
CA PRO A 70 5.16 -11.73 -15.63
C PRO A 70 4.26 -12.27 -14.50
N GLU A 71 4.72 -13.31 -13.79
CA GLU A 71 4.03 -13.97 -12.69
C GLU A 71 3.88 -13.06 -11.45
N LEU A 72 4.78 -12.08 -11.28
CA LEU A 72 4.77 -11.14 -10.15
C LEU A 72 3.94 -9.87 -10.43
N GLY A 73 3.21 -9.85 -11.54
CA GLY A 73 2.46 -8.70 -12.04
C GLY A 73 0.94 -8.75 -11.74
N PRO A 74 0.29 -7.58 -11.52
CA PRO A 74 0.81 -6.23 -11.67
C PRO A 74 1.74 -5.78 -10.53
N VAL A 75 2.77 -5.02 -10.89
CA VAL A 75 3.66 -4.33 -9.95
C VAL A 75 3.06 -2.96 -9.62
N LYS A 76 2.86 -2.72 -8.32
CA LYS A 76 2.37 -1.47 -7.78
C LYS A 76 3.49 -0.77 -7.03
N VAL A 77 3.69 0.51 -7.29
CA VAL A 77 4.67 1.33 -6.58
C VAL A 77 3.91 2.32 -5.71
N ASN A 78 4.19 2.35 -4.41
CA ASN A 78 3.48 3.19 -3.45
C ASN A 78 4.39 4.29 -2.95
N ALA A 79 3.90 5.53 -3.01
CA ALA A 79 4.53 6.68 -2.39
C ALA A 79 3.56 7.32 -1.39
N VAL A 80 4.05 7.69 -0.21
CA VAL A 80 3.27 8.48 0.75
C VAL A 80 3.22 9.94 0.27
N ALA A 81 2.02 10.52 0.25
CA ALA A 81 1.75 11.88 -0.18
C ALA A 81 1.88 12.85 1.00
N MET A 82 3.01 13.55 1.05
CA MET A 82 3.36 14.51 2.09
C MET A 82 3.54 15.90 1.47
N ARG A 83 2.92 16.90 2.10
CA ARG A 83 3.01 18.30 1.68
C ARG A 83 4.44 18.82 1.84
N GLY A 84 4.90 19.60 0.87
CA GLY A 84 6.26 20.12 0.80
C GLY A 84 7.31 19.09 0.37
N PHE A 85 6.89 17.85 0.08
CA PHE A 85 7.77 16.78 -0.35
C PHE A 85 7.30 16.15 -1.68
N THR A 86 6.10 15.59 -1.71
CA THR A 86 5.66 14.72 -2.82
C THR A 86 5.28 15.51 -4.08
N GLU A 87 5.00 16.82 -3.98
CA GLU A 87 4.66 17.67 -5.14
C GLU A 87 5.75 17.61 -6.23
N ARG A 88 7.01 17.56 -5.80
CA ARG A 88 8.18 17.49 -6.70
C ARG A 88 8.42 16.10 -7.28
N GLU A 89 7.80 15.08 -6.70
CA GLU A 89 7.88 13.69 -7.14
C GLU A 89 6.71 13.31 -8.07
N ALA A 90 5.62 14.09 -8.09
CA ALA A 90 4.39 13.78 -8.80
C ALA A 90 4.62 13.48 -10.30
N LEU A 91 5.30 14.39 -11.02
CA LEU A 91 5.62 14.19 -12.43
C LEU A 91 6.68 13.10 -12.66
N PRO A 92 7.81 13.05 -11.91
CA PRO A 92 8.73 11.92 -12.00
C PRO A 92 8.06 10.55 -11.85
N PHE A 93 7.15 10.39 -10.89
CA PHE A 93 6.40 9.16 -10.70
C PHE A 93 5.39 8.88 -11.83
N ALA A 94 4.75 9.92 -12.38
CA ALA A 94 3.87 9.77 -13.54
C ALA A 94 4.65 9.23 -14.75
N GLU A 95 5.83 9.77 -15.02
CA GLU A 95 6.69 9.29 -16.10
C GLU A 95 7.21 7.88 -15.82
N PHE A 96 7.59 7.61 -14.57
CA PHE A 96 8.03 6.28 -14.15
C PHE A 96 6.96 5.21 -14.38
N ALA A 97 5.69 5.52 -14.10
CA ALA A 97 4.56 4.64 -14.38
C ALA A 97 4.44 4.33 -15.88
N ARG A 98 4.56 5.36 -16.73
CA ARG A 98 4.44 5.25 -18.20
C ARG A 98 5.60 4.50 -18.84
N GLU A 99 6.81 4.61 -18.28
CA GLU A 99 8.02 3.97 -18.80
C GLU A 99 8.09 2.47 -18.51
N ASN A 100 7.49 2.04 -17.40
CA ASN A 100 7.68 0.70 -16.85
C ASN A 100 6.40 -0.14 -16.79
N ASP A 101 5.28 0.36 -17.32
CA ASP A 101 3.96 -0.28 -17.21
C ASP A 101 3.53 -0.55 -15.75
N PHE A 102 4.02 0.28 -14.82
CA PHE A 102 3.72 0.17 -13.40
C PHE A 102 2.43 0.88 -13.02
N HIS A 103 1.85 0.44 -11.90
CA HIS A 103 0.74 1.09 -11.23
C HIS A 103 1.30 1.92 -10.06
N VAL A 104 1.61 3.19 -10.30
CA VAL A 104 2.08 4.07 -9.22
C VAL A 104 0.87 4.57 -8.42
N ARG A 105 0.96 4.55 -7.10
CA ARG A 105 -0.11 4.97 -6.20
C ARG A 105 0.42 5.92 -5.16
N PHE A 106 -0.29 7.02 -4.98
CA PHE A 106 -0.06 7.95 -3.90
C PHE A 106 -1.02 7.64 -2.76
N ILE A 107 -0.49 7.58 -1.54
CA ILE A 107 -1.26 7.27 -0.33
C ILE A 107 -1.18 8.49 0.58
N GLU A 108 -2.30 9.09 0.96
CA GLU A 108 -2.27 10.23 1.87
C GLU A 108 -1.55 9.87 3.17
N TYR A 109 -0.73 10.81 3.65
CA TYR A 109 -0.03 10.64 4.91
C TYR A 109 -1.03 10.47 6.06
N MET A 110 -0.84 9.43 6.89
CA MET A 110 -1.75 9.03 7.97
C MET A 110 -1.08 9.12 9.34
N PRO A 111 -1.84 9.32 10.44
CA PRO A 111 -1.32 9.38 11.80
C PRO A 111 -1.00 7.98 12.36
N LEU A 112 -0.06 7.28 11.71
CA LEU A 112 0.46 5.97 12.08
C LEU A 112 2.01 5.97 12.06
N ASP A 113 2.58 7.16 12.17
CA ASP A 113 4.02 7.40 12.21
C ASP A 113 4.59 7.12 13.62
N ALA A 114 5.84 6.67 13.68
CA ALA A 114 6.47 6.30 14.95
C ALA A 114 6.72 7.52 15.86
N ASP A 115 7.01 8.67 15.26
CA ASP A 115 7.37 9.90 15.98
C ASP A 115 6.14 10.70 16.42
N HIS A 116 4.93 10.25 16.09
CA HIS A 116 3.66 10.91 16.37
C HIS A 116 3.60 12.39 15.90
N GLY A 117 4.43 12.74 14.92
CA GLY A 117 4.59 14.07 14.34
C GLY A 117 3.56 14.41 13.26
N TRP A 118 2.69 13.46 12.87
CA TRP A 118 1.64 13.73 11.89
C TRP A 118 0.75 14.92 12.30
N THR A 119 0.49 15.81 11.36
CA THR A 119 -0.53 16.85 11.44
C THR A 119 -1.37 16.92 10.15
N PRO A 120 -2.63 17.40 10.21
CA PRO A 120 -3.49 17.48 9.03
C PRO A 120 -2.90 18.35 7.89
N ASP A 121 -2.15 19.39 8.22
CA ASP A 121 -1.50 20.28 7.24
C ASP A 121 -0.37 19.62 6.45
N GLN A 122 0.20 18.52 6.95
CA GLN A 122 1.19 17.72 6.23
C GLN A 122 0.58 16.82 5.16
N VAL A 123 -0.74 16.66 5.12
CA VAL A 123 -1.41 15.83 4.13
C VAL A 123 -1.47 16.57 2.80
N LEU A 124 -0.86 15.99 1.78
CA LEU A 124 -1.08 16.37 0.38
C LEU A 124 -2.16 15.46 -0.19
N THR A 125 -3.30 16.03 -0.59
CA THR A 125 -4.47 15.23 -0.97
C THR A 125 -4.28 14.56 -2.33
N GLY A 126 -5.01 13.47 -2.55
CA GLY A 126 -5.04 12.81 -3.86
C GLY A 126 -5.51 13.74 -4.99
N ASP A 127 -6.45 14.64 -4.72
CA ASP A 127 -6.93 15.61 -5.71
C ASP A 127 -5.89 16.69 -6.05
N GLU A 128 -5.12 17.18 -5.07
CA GLU A 128 -4.01 18.10 -5.33
C GLU A 128 -2.95 17.43 -6.21
N LEU A 129 -2.54 16.20 -5.90
CA LEU A 129 -1.58 15.46 -6.71
C LEU A 129 -2.11 15.13 -8.11
N ARG A 130 -3.39 14.74 -8.20
CA ARG A 130 -4.06 14.50 -9.48
C ARG A 130 -4.04 15.75 -10.34
N ALA A 131 -4.31 16.93 -9.78
CA ALA A 131 -4.27 18.19 -10.52
C ALA A 131 -2.86 18.49 -11.08
N ILE A 132 -1.81 18.28 -10.27
CA ILE A 132 -0.42 18.46 -10.71
C ILE A 132 -0.09 17.55 -11.90
N ILE A 133 -0.43 16.26 -11.81
CA ILE A 133 -0.14 15.30 -12.88
C ILE A 133 -1.00 15.58 -14.11
N HIS A 134 -2.30 15.82 -13.93
CA HIS A 134 -3.26 16.03 -15.01
C HIS A 134 -2.92 17.27 -15.87
N ALA A 135 -2.31 18.30 -15.28
CA ALA A 135 -1.88 19.50 -16.00
C ALA A 135 -0.82 19.22 -17.08
N VAL A 136 -0.04 18.14 -16.93
CA VAL A 136 1.00 17.74 -17.90
C VAL A 136 0.60 16.49 -18.66
N HIS A 137 0.02 15.50 -17.98
CA HIS A 137 -0.44 14.24 -18.54
C HIS A 137 -1.91 14.03 -18.21
N PRO A 138 -2.83 14.33 -19.14
CA PRO A 138 -4.26 14.18 -18.89
C PRO A 138 -4.61 12.77 -18.42
N LEU A 139 -5.36 12.72 -17.32
CA LEU A 139 -5.78 11.50 -16.62
C LEU A 139 -7.28 11.28 -16.79
N GLU A 140 -7.66 10.05 -17.11
CA GLU A 140 -9.04 9.57 -17.16
C GLU A 140 -9.30 8.59 -16.02
N GLU A 141 -10.38 8.80 -15.26
CA GLU A 141 -10.74 7.90 -14.15
C GLU A 141 -11.19 6.54 -14.69
N CYS A 142 -10.67 5.47 -14.10
CA CYS A 142 -11.08 4.11 -14.37
C CYS A 142 -12.30 3.74 -13.50
N PRO A 143 -13.16 2.80 -13.94
CA PRO A 143 -14.19 2.23 -13.09
C PRO A 143 -13.59 1.71 -11.77
N ARG A 144 -14.30 1.96 -10.67
CA ARG A 144 -13.89 1.52 -9.33
C ARG A 144 -14.42 0.12 -9.08
N GLU A 145 -13.51 -0.81 -8.83
CA GLU A 145 -13.85 -2.17 -8.40
C GLU A 145 -14.40 -2.18 -6.95
N PRO A 146 -15.24 -3.15 -6.58
CA PRO A 146 -15.70 -3.33 -5.21
C PRO A 146 -14.53 -3.44 -4.22
N SER A 147 -14.63 -2.74 -3.08
CA SER A 147 -13.61 -2.72 -2.02
C SER A 147 -12.22 -2.20 -2.44
N ALA A 148 -12.12 -1.59 -3.62
CA ALA A 148 -10.93 -0.88 -4.06
C ALA A 148 -10.69 0.36 -3.20
N THR A 149 -9.46 0.51 -2.71
CA THR A 149 -9.03 1.65 -1.89
C THR A 149 -8.49 2.80 -2.72
N ALA A 150 -7.99 2.51 -3.91
CA ALA A 150 -7.45 3.51 -4.82
C ALA A 150 -8.53 3.93 -5.81
N ARG A 151 -8.62 5.23 -6.07
CA ARG A 151 -9.20 5.76 -7.30
C ARG A 151 -8.11 5.69 -8.37
N ASN A 152 -8.31 4.85 -9.38
CA ASN A 152 -7.31 4.59 -10.41
C ASN A 152 -7.60 5.42 -11.65
N PHE A 153 -6.54 5.90 -12.29
CA PHE A 153 -6.57 6.74 -13.47
C PHE A 153 -5.62 6.18 -14.53
N ARG A 154 -6.05 6.22 -15.78
CA ARG A 154 -5.22 5.93 -16.95
C ARG A 154 -4.80 7.22 -17.63
N PHE A 155 -3.66 7.21 -18.28
CA PHE A 155 -3.23 8.32 -19.13
C PHE A 155 -4.05 8.36 -20.44
N ALA A 156 -4.57 9.53 -20.79
CA ALA A 156 -5.33 9.73 -22.04
C ALA A 156 -4.45 9.57 -23.29
N GLU A 157 -3.14 9.85 -23.16
CA GLU A 157 -2.14 9.71 -24.20
C GLU A 157 -1.75 8.25 -24.48
N PRO A 158 -1.46 7.87 -25.74
CA PRO A 158 -1.10 6.51 -26.12
C PRO A 158 0.11 5.93 -25.35
N PRO A 159 0.23 4.59 -25.28
CA PRO A 159 1.44 3.95 -24.77
C PRO A 159 2.69 4.52 -25.46
N ARG A 160 3.80 4.63 -24.73
CA ARG A 160 5.07 4.98 -25.36
C ARG A 160 5.46 3.93 -26.41
N PRO A 161 6.20 4.29 -27.48
CA PRO A 161 6.69 3.33 -28.45
C PRO A 161 7.40 2.14 -27.77
N GLY A 162 7.03 0.92 -28.15
CA GLY A 162 7.55 -0.30 -27.53
C GLY A 162 6.90 -0.68 -26.19
N ARG A 163 5.75 -0.08 -25.83
CA ARG A 163 4.92 -0.46 -24.69
C ARG A 163 3.51 -0.84 -25.13
N SER A 164 2.95 -1.87 -24.49
CA SER A 164 1.58 -2.34 -24.73
C SER A 164 0.56 -1.69 -23.79
N ARG A 165 1.02 -1.10 -22.68
CA ARG A 165 0.20 -0.45 -21.67
C ARG A 165 0.70 0.97 -21.42
N ARG A 166 -0.09 1.74 -20.68
CA ARG A 166 0.16 3.18 -20.43
C ARG A 166 0.73 3.43 -19.04
N GLY A 167 0.91 2.39 -18.21
CA GLY A 167 0.94 2.55 -16.75
C GLY A 167 -0.37 3.14 -16.21
N THR A 168 -0.47 3.27 -14.89
CA THR A 168 -1.62 3.95 -14.25
C THR A 168 -1.19 4.70 -12.99
N ILE A 169 -1.99 5.70 -12.61
CA ILE A 169 -1.84 6.44 -11.36
C ILE A 169 -3.05 6.14 -10.47
N GLY A 170 -2.81 5.80 -9.21
CA GLY A 170 -3.85 5.61 -8.21
C GLY A 170 -3.71 6.59 -7.06
N PHE A 171 -4.83 7.00 -6.48
CA PHE A 171 -4.87 7.83 -5.28
C PHE A 171 -5.62 7.09 -4.18
N ILE A 172 -4.96 6.84 -3.05
CA ILE A 172 -5.53 6.20 -1.86
C ILE A 172 -5.71 7.32 -0.83
N ASN A 173 -6.97 7.69 -0.57
CA ASN A 173 -7.33 8.90 0.16
C ASN A 173 -7.96 8.60 1.53
N PRO A 174 -7.25 7.95 2.48
CA PRO A 174 -7.82 7.56 3.77
C PRO A 174 -8.19 8.76 4.66
N VAL A 175 -7.67 9.96 4.40
CA VAL A 175 -7.95 11.15 5.23
C VAL A 175 -9.04 12.00 4.58
N SER A 176 -8.86 12.40 3.32
CA SER A 176 -9.78 13.31 2.63
C SER A 176 -11.04 12.64 2.10
N GLU A 177 -10.96 11.37 1.66
CA GLU A 177 -12.08 10.60 1.12
C GLU A 177 -12.13 9.16 1.70
N PRO A 178 -12.46 8.98 2.99
CA PRO A 178 -12.37 7.67 3.65
C PRO A 178 -13.26 6.59 3.01
N PHE A 179 -12.70 5.40 2.79
CA PHE A 179 -13.37 4.25 2.16
C PHE A 179 -13.76 3.14 3.15
N CYS A 180 -14.00 3.50 4.43
CA CYS A 180 -14.26 2.53 5.50
C CYS A 180 -15.51 1.68 5.24
N SER A 181 -16.56 2.25 4.64
CA SER A 181 -17.82 1.56 4.33
C SER A 181 -17.68 0.39 3.36
N ASP A 182 -16.59 0.35 2.61
CA ASP A 182 -16.27 -0.67 1.61
C ASP A 182 -15.00 -1.45 1.99
N CYS A 183 -14.56 -1.36 3.26
CA CYS A 183 -13.33 -1.98 3.73
C CYS A 183 -13.55 -3.43 4.19
N ASN A 184 -13.08 -4.38 3.39
CA ASN A 184 -13.12 -5.81 3.67
C ASN A 184 -11.83 -6.38 4.31
N ARG A 185 -10.96 -5.52 4.87
CA ARG A 185 -9.65 -5.93 5.39
C ARG A 185 -9.65 -6.15 6.90
N ILE A 186 -8.86 -7.13 7.32
CA ILE A 186 -8.39 -7.38 8.68
C ILE A 186 -6.90 -7.71 8.62
N ARG A 187 -6.20 -7.67 9.76
CA ARG A 187 -4.74 -7.81 9.80
C ARG A 187 -4.31 -8.68 10.97
N LEU A 188 -3.34 -9.56 10.72
CA LEU A 188 -2.62 -10.29 11.75
C LEU A 188 -1.26 -9.62 11.95
N THR A 189 -0.96 -9.18 13.17
CA THR A 189 0.35 -8.60 13.52
C THR A 189 1.40 -9.68 13.68
N ALA A 190 2.68 -9.30 13.64
CA ALA A 190 3.79 -10.24 13.79
C ALA A 190 3.83 -10.94 15.17
N ASP A 191 3.28 -10.31 16.21
CA ASP A 191 3.13 -10.90 17.54
C ASP A 191 1.81 -11.70 17.71
N GLY A 192 1.05 -11.89 16.61
CA GLY A 192 -0.11 -12.77 16.54
C GLY A 192 -1.39 -12.18 17.11
N ARG A 193 -1.58 -10.86 16.96
CA ARG A 193 -2.80 -10.14 17.31
C ARG A 193 -3.61 -9.83 16.05
N LEU A 194 -4.91 -10.08 16.11
CA LEU A 194 -5.85 -9.68 15.06
C LEU A 194 -6.29 -8.23 15.27
N ARG A 195 -6.18 -7.43 14.22
CA ARG A 195 -6.68 -6.05 14.12
C ARG A 195 -7.72 -5.96 13.02
N THR A 196 -8.88 -5.41 13.33
CA THR A 196 -9.99 -5.23 12.37
C THR A 196 -9.84 -3.95 11.54
N CYS A 197 -9.06 -2.99 12.03
CA CYS A 197 -8.75 -1.72 11.37
C CYS A 197 -7.29 -1.35 11.63
N LEU A 198 -6.65 -0.64 10.69
CA LEU A 198 -5.33 -0.03 10.90
C LEU A 198 -5.36 0.89 12.13
N PHE A 199 -6.45 1.64 12.29
CA PHE A 199 -6.67 2.60 13.36
C PHE A 199 -7.36 2.03 14.61
N SER A 200 -7.56 0.70 14.72
CA SER A 200 -8.22 0.16 15.91
C SER A 200 -7.40 0.38 17.18
N LEU A 201 -8.07 0.70 18.28
CA LEU A 201 -7.44 0.77 19.60
C LEU A 201 -7.42 -0.59 20.31
N HIS A 202 -8.05 -1.60 19.70
CA HIS A 202 -8.21 -2.93 20.24
C HIS A 202 -7.56 -3.97 19.32
N GLU A 203 -7.08 -5.05 19.91
CA GLU A 203 -6.57 -6.21 19.19
C GLU A 203 -7.04 -7.48 19.89
N THR A 204 -7.29 -8.53 19.11
CA THR A 204 -7.72 -9.84 19.61
C THR A 204 -6.53 -10.79 19.62
N ASP A 205 -6.29 -11.50 20.73
CA ASP A 205 -5.24 -12.54 20.79
C ASP A 205 -5.63 -13.75 19.95
N LEU A 206 -4.86 -14.05 18.90
CA LEU A 206 -4.97 -15.33 18.19
C LEU A 206 -3.81 -16.27 18.54
N ARG A 207 -2.69 -15.74 19.04
CA ARG A 207 -1.49 -16.51 19.34
C ARG A 207 -1.67 -17.39 20.57
N ALA A 208 -2.25 -16.86 21.65
CA ALA A 208 -2.42 -17.63 22.87
C ALA A 208 -3.40 -18.81 22.70
N PRO A 209 -4.60 -18.63 22.11
CA PRO A 209 -5.51 -19.75 21.84
C PRO A 209 -4.88 -20.80 20.91
N LEU A 210 -4.26 -20.37 19.81
CA LEU A 210 -3.59 -21.28 18.86
C LEU A 210 -2.49 -22.11 19.54
N ARG A 211 -1.66 -21.49 20.39
CA ARG A 211 -0.60 -22.20 21.13
C ARG A 211 -1.12 -23.02 22.29
N GLY A 212 -2.31 -22.70 22.78
CA GLY A 212 -3.03 -23.49 23.78
C GLY A 212 -3.71 -24.74 23.21
N GLY A 213 -3.67 -24.94 21.89
CA GLY A 213 -4.28 -26.09 21.22
C GLY A 213 -5.77 -25.91 20.92
N ALA A 214 -6.24 -24.67 20.80
CA ALA A 214 -7.60 -24.39 20.33
C ALA A 214 -7.83 -25.02 18.95
N ALA A 215 -9.02 -25.58 18.76
CA ALA A 215 -9.45 -26.15 17.49
C ALA A 215 -9.76 -25.07 16.44
N ASP A 216 -9.85 -25.47 15.18
CA ASP A 216 -10.06 -24.54 14.05
C ASP A 216 -11.40 -23.78 14.17
N ASP A 217 -12.46 -24.43 14.66
CA ASP A 217 -13.77 -23.82 14.89
C ASP A 217 -13.75 -22.78 16.01
N GLU A 218 -12.98 -23.02 17.07
CA GLU A 218 -12.76 -22.04 18.14
C GLU A 218 -12.02 -20.80 17.61
N LEU A 219 -10.95 -20.99 16.83
CA LEU A 219 -10.21 -19.90 16.21
C LEU A 219 -11.07 -19.12 15.21
N GLU A 220 -11.87 -19.83 14.40
CA GLU A 220 -12.82 -19.23 13.47
C GLU A 220 -13.82 -18.34 14.22
N GLN A 221 -14.39 -18.83 15.34
CA GLN A 221 -15.33 -18.05 16.13
C GLN A 221 -14.70 -16.79 16.71
N ILE A 222 -13.46 -16.86 17.21
CA ILE A 222 -12.73 -15.68 17.72
C ILE A 222 -12.53 -14.63 16.62
N ILE A 223 -12.20 -15.07 15.40
CA ILE A 223 -12.05 -14.18 14.24
C ILE A 223 -13.38 -13.55 13.86
N ARG A 224 -14.46 -14.35 13.75
CA ARG A 224 -15.81 -13.86 13.41
C ARG A 224 -16.31 -12.84 14.42
N ASP A 225 -16.14 -13.10 15.70
CA ASP A 225 -16.50 -12.20 16.79
C ASP A 225 -15.77 -10.87 16.69
N ALA A 226 -14.46 -10.89 16.40
CA ALA A 226 -13.69 -9.68 16.21
C ALA A 226 -14.21 -8.88 14.99
N VAL A 227 -14.47 -9.55 13.87
CA VAL A 227 -14.99 -8.92 12.65
C VAL A 227 -16.38 -8.30 12.89
N TRP A 228 -17.27 -8.96 13.64
CA TRP A 228 -18.59 -8.42 14.01
C TRP A 228 -18.53 -7.19 14.93
N ARG A 229 -17.42 -7.02 15.65
CA ARG A 229 -17.18 -5.83 16.48
C ARG A 229 -16.37 -4.74 15.75
N LYS A 230 -16.03 -4.94 14.47
CA LYS A 230 -15.29 -3.97 13.67
C LYS A 230 -16.01 -2.62 13.68
N GLU A 231 -15.29 -1.56 13.99
CA GLU A 231 -15.85 -0.22 14.03
C GLU A 231 -16.29 0.24 12.63
N LEU A 232 -17.34 1.06 12.56
CA LEU A 232 -17.92 1.54 11.30
C LEU A 232 -16.89 2.27 10.42
N LYS A 233 -16.04 3.09 11.03
CA LYS A 233 -14.98 3.85 10.37
C LYS A 233 -13.91 4.29 11.35
N HIS A 234 -12.74 4.66 10.84
CA HIS A 234 -11.80 5.47 11.63
C HIS A 234 -12.31 6.90 11.77
N GLN A 235 -11.83 7.58 12.80
CA GLN A 235 -12.24 8.95 13.14
C GLN A 235 -11.12 9.98 12.85
N VAL A 236 -10.13 9.64 12.01
CA VAL A 236 -9.08 10.59 11.59
C VAL A 236 -9.71 11.90 11.12
N GLY A 237 -9.24 13.03 11.67
CA GLY A 237 -9.77 14.36 11.37
C GLY A 237 -10.99 14.78 12.22
N GLU A 238 -11.60 13.86 12.98
CA GLU A 238 -12.73 14.17 13.86
C GLU A 238 -12.29 14.57 15.27
N LYS A 239 -13.12 15.36 15.95
CA LYS A 239 -12.89 15.75 17.35
C LYS A 239 -12.91 14.51 18.24
N GLY A 240 -11.85 14.33 19.02
CA GLY A 240 -11.72 13.19 19.93
C GLY A 240 -11.05 11.96 19.32
N PHE A 241 -10.57 12.04 18.08
CA PHE A 241 -9.74 11.00 17.48
C PHE A 241 -8.55 10.65 18.38
N ARG A 242 -8.44 9.36 18.70
CA ARG A 242 -7.31 8.81 19.44
C ARG A 242 -6.43 8.03 18.48
N ARG A 243 -5.16 8.45 18.40
CA ARG A 243 -4.15 7.75 17.59
C ARG A 243 -3.85 6.39 18.25
N PRO A 244 -3.77 5.30 17.47
CA PRO A 244 -3.28 4.03 17.96
C PRO A 244 -1.82 4.15 18.43
N ALA A 245 -1.44 3.36 19.44
CA ALA A 245 -0.07 3.35 19.95
C ALA A 245 0.94 2.67 19.01
N ARG A 246 0.47 1.77 18.12
CA ARG A 246 1.34 1.07 17.16
C ARG A 246 1.51 1.90 15.89
N SER A 247 2.76 2.10 15.48
CA SER A 247 3.11 2.61 14.15
C SER A 247 2.84 1.57 13.06
N MET A 248 2.88 1.99 11.79
CA MET A 248 2.72 1.09 10.63
C MET A 248 3.65 -0.13 10.67
N SER A 249 4.91 0.07 11.05
CA SER A 249 5.92 -0.99 11.14
C SER A 249 5.58 -2.07 12.16
N ALA A 250 4.93 -1.70 13.27
CA ALA A 250 4.53 -2.63 14.32
C ALA A 250 3.26 -3.44 13.99
N ILE A 251 2.56 -3.08 12.91
CA ILE A 251 1.35 -3.78 12.47
C ILE A 251 1.56 -4.50 11.13
N GLY A 252 2.78 -4.50 10.57
CA GLY A 252 3.16 -5.29 9.39
C GLY A 252 3.24 -4.49 8.09
N GLY A 253 3.41 -3.17 8.17
CA GLY A 253 3.53 -2.24 7.04
C GLY A 253 4.92 -1.60 7.02
#